data_AF-A0A961S538-F1
#
_entry.id   AF-A0A961S538-F1
#
_cell.length_a   1.000
_cell.length_b   1.000
_cell.length_c   1.000
_cell.angle_alpha   90.00
_cell.angle_beta   90.00
_cell.angle_gamma   90.00
#
_symmetry.space_group_name_H-M   'P 1'
#
loop_
_entity.id
_entity.type
_entity.pdbx_description
1 polymer ?
#
loop_
_entity_poly.entity_id
_entity_poly.type
_entity_poly.pdbx_seq_one_letter_code
_entity_poly.pdbx_strand_id
1 'polypeptide(L)'
;MAGRLQGKTAIVTSAGQGIGRASAIAMAKEGAKVWATDINAEALKTLEAEQSGIETFVLDVLKQDQIDAAARRVGTPDILFNCSGFVHAG
;
A
#
# COMPACT_ATOMS: atom_id res chain seq x y z
N MET A 1 -17.69 6.59 13.66
CA MET A 1 -17.74 5.11 13.60
C MET A 1 -16.38 4.66 13.11
N ALA A 2 -15.62 3.90 13.89
CA ALA A 2 -14.34 3.33 13.49
C ALA A 2 -14.54 1.82 13.21
N GLY A 3 -13.65 1.23 12.39
CA GLY A 3 -13.63 -0.21 12.14
C GLY A 3 -14.36 -0.64 10.87
N ARG A 4 -14.54 0.26 9.89
CA ARG A 4 -15.25 -0.06 8.63
C ARG A 4 -14.57 -1.16 7.83
N LEU A 5 -13.26 -1.33 8.01
CA LEU A 5 -12.43 -2.31 7.31
C LEU A 5 -11.88 -3.37 8.27
N GLN A 6 -12.51 -3.54 9.43
CA GLN A 6 -12.05 -4.49 10.44
C GLN A 6 -11.93 -5.90 9.86
N GLY A 7 -10.73 -6.49 9.98
CA GLY A 7 -10.44 -7.83 9.50
C GLY A 7 -10.30 -7.95 7.98
N LYS A 8 -10.35 -6.84 7.25
CA LYS A 8 -10.09 -6.80 5.80
C LYS A 8 -8.61 -6.70 5.50
N THR A 9 -8.22 -7.20 4.35
CA THR A 9 -6.88 -7.06 3.79
C THR A 9 -6.92 -6.08 2.62
N ALA A 10 -5.97 -5.15 2.59
CA ALA A 10 -5.85 -4.17 1.52
C ALA A 10 -4.43 -4.16 0.96
N ILE A 11 -4.29 -3.95 -0.36
CA ILE A 11 -3.02 -3.58 -0.98
C ILE A 11 -3.13 -2.17 -1.57
N VAL A 12 -2.14 -1.34 -1.26
CA VAL A 12 -2.05 0.05 -1.71
C VAL A 12 -0.75 0.25 -2.47
N THR A 13 -0.84 0.65 -3.73
CA THR A 13 0.34 1.02 -4.52
C THR A 13 0.68 2.51 -4.37
N SER A 14 1.93 2.90 -4.62
CA SER A 14 2.44 4.26 -4.42
C SER A 14 2.16 4.83 -3.01
N ALA A 15 2.36 4.00 -1.99
CA ALA A 15 2.07 4.30 -0.60
C ALA A 15 3.12 5.19 0.09
N GLY A 16 4.23 5.51 -0.56
CA GLY A 16 5.32 6.29 0.05
C GLY A 16 4.93 7.74 0.35
N GLN A 17 3.99 8.32 -0.39
CA GLN A 17 3.59 9.71 -0.24
C GLN A 17 2.17 10.01 -0.71
N GLY A 18 1.71 11.24 -0.46
CA GLY A 18 0.45 11.77 -1.01
C GLY A 18 -0.77 10.93 -0.68
N ILE A 19 -1.64 10.72 -1.69
CA ILE A 19 -2.91 10.00 -1.54
C ILE A 19 -2.68 8.54 -1.18
N GLY A 20 -1.70 7.86 -1.79
CA GLY A 20 -1.41 6.46 -1.47
C GLY A 20 -1.06 6.27 0.01
N ARG A 21 -0.17 7.12 0.54
CA ARG A 21 0.20 7.11 1.96
C ARG A 21 -0.98 7.39 2.87
N ALA A 22 -1.73 8.44 2.58
CA ALA A 22 -2.89 8.83 3.38
C ALA A 22 -3.96 7.73 3.40
N SER A 23 -4.22 7.08 2.27
CA SER A 23 -5.14 5.96 2.16
C SER A 23 -4.66 4.73 2.94
N ALA A 24 -3.37 4.38 2.85
CA ALA A 24 -2.82 3.26 3.62
C ALA A 24 -3.00 3.45 5.13
N ILE A 25 -2.71 4.66 5.63
CA ILE A 25 -2.90 5.02 7.05
C ILE A 25 -4.39 4.98 7.42
N ALA A 26 -5.26 5.56 6.59
CA ALA A 26 -6.69 5.58 6.85
C ALA A 26 -7.28 4.17 6.90
N MET A 27 -6.88 3.28 5.97
CA MET A 27 -7.34 1.89 5.95
C MET A 27 -6.87 1.12 7.18
N ALA A 28 -5.62 1.30 7.60
CA ALA A 28 -5.09 0.68 8.81
C ALA A 28 -5.83 1.17 10.07
N LYS A 29 -6.12 2.48 10.16
CA LYS A 29 -6.93 3.06 11.26
C LYS A 29 -8.36 2.52 11.29
N GLU A 30 -8.89 2.09 10.15
CA GLU A 30 -10.20 1.44 10.04
C GLU A 30 -10.16 -0.08 10.27
N GLY A 31 -9.01 -0.63 10.71
CA GLY A 31 -8.86 -2.01 11.15
C GLY A 31 -8.43 -3.00 10.07
N ALA A 32 -8.00 -2.52 8.90
CA ALA A 32 -7.46 -3.38 7.84
C ALA A 32 -6.00 -3.79 8.13
N LYS A 33 -5.61 -4.99 7.69
CA LYS A 33 -4.21 -5.31 7.43
C LYS A 33 -3.84 -4.74 6.06
N VAL A 34 -2.88 -3.82 6.01
CA VAL A 34 -2.51 -3.11 4.79
C VAL A 34 -1.14 -3.54 4.30
N TRP A 35 -1.08 -3.96 3.04
CA TRP A 35 0.14 -4.13 2.26
C TRP A 35 0.42 -2.83 1.53
N ALA A 36 1.41 -2.06 1.98
CA ALA A 36 1.75 -0.78 1.39
C ALA A 36 3.01 -0.91 0.52
N THR A 37 2.91 -0.50 -0.75
CA THR A 37 4.00 -0.67 -1.72
C THR A 37 4.36 0.63 -2.40
N ASP A 38 5.63 0.80 -2.71
CA ASP A 38 6.19 1.94 -3.43
C ASP A 38 7.55 1.55 -4.03
N ILE A 39 8.07 2.35 -4.95
CA ILE A 39 9.45 2.23 -5.42
C ILE A 39 10.44 2.82 -4.42
N ASN A 40 10.01 3.77 -3.58
CA ASN A 40 10.83 4.44 -2.58
C ASN A 40 10.83 3.67 -1.25
N ALA A 41 11.87 2.87 -1.03
CA ALA A 41 12.05 2.07 0.18
C ALA A 41 12.15 2.91 1.47
N GLU A 42 12.75 4.09 1.43
CA GLU A 42 12.89 4.95 2.62
C GLU A 42 11.53 5.54 3.03
N ALA A 43 10.72 5.97 2.06
CA ALA A 43 9.37 6.42 2.33
C ALA A 43 8.52 5.31 2.97
N LEU A 44 8.65 4.07 2.50
CA LEU A 44 7.97 2.91 3.08
C LEU A 44 8.39 2.65 4.54
N LYS A 45 9.70 2.70 4.85
CA LYS A 45 10.18 2.54 6.23
C LYS A 45 9.55 3.58 7.17
N THR A 46 9.43 4.84 6.73
CA THR A 46 8.79 5.87 7.56
C THR A 46 7.31 5.59 7.78
N LEU A 47 6.60 5.07 6.77
CA LEU A 47 5.19 4.71 6.87
C LEU A 47 4.98 3.54 7.85
N GLU A 48 5.79 2.49 7.74
CA GLU A 48 5.72 1.31 8.62
C GLU A 48 6.00 1.67 10.09
N ALA A 49 6.94 2.60 10.33
CA ALA A 49 7.23 3.10 11.66
C ALA A 49 6.12 4.01 12.23
N GLU A 50 5.38 4.72 11.37
CA GLU A 50 4.34 5.67 11.80
C GLU A 50 3.02 4.98 12.19
N GLN A 51 2.64 3.89 11.51
CA GLN A 51 1.30 3.30 11.65
C GLN A 51 1.35 1.77 11.75
N SER A 52 0.79 1.25 12.84
CA SER A 52 0.58 -0.19 13.02
C SER A 52 -0.47 -0.75 12.06
N GLY A 53 -0.39 -2.05 11.76
CA GLY A 53 -1.28 -2.72 10.81
C GLY A 53 -0.87 -2.56 9.34
N ILE A 54 0.26 -1.89 9.07
CA ILE A 54 0.86 -1.77 7.75
C ILE A 54 2.09 -2.70 7.68
N GLU A 55 2.18 -3.47 6.60
CA GLU A 55 3.37 -4.22 6.20
C GLU A 55 3.84 -3.68 4.84
N THR A 56 5.11 -3.34 4.74
CA THR A 56 5.64 -2.69 3.54
C THR A 56 6.52 -3.60 2.69
N PHE A 57 6.52 -3.36 1.38
CA PHE A 57 7.54 -3.91 0.48
C PHE A 57 7.70 -3.07 -0.78
N VAL A 58 8.91 -3.11 -1.35
CA VAL A 58 9.21 -2.38 -2.59
C VAL A 58 8.53 -3.05 -3.77
N LEU A 59 7.84 -2.27 -4.59
CA LEU A 59 7.22 -2.71 -5.83
C LEU A 59 7.29 -1.62 -6.88
N ASP A 60 7.95 -1.93 -7.99
CA ASP A 60 7.81 -1.20 -9.24
C ASP A 60 6.66 -1.79 -10.05
N VAL A 61 5.55 -1.06 -10.11
CA VAL A 61 4.32 -1.47 -10.83
C VAL A 61 4.48 -1.49 -12.35
N LEU A 62 5.64 -1.11 -12.89
CA LEU A 62 5.98 -1.25 -14.31
C LEU A 62 6.68 -2.58 -14.60
N LYS A 63 7.08 -3.34 -13.57
CA LYS A 63 7.86 -4.58 -13.70
C LYS A 63 7.01 -5.81 -13.39
N GLN A 64 6.70 -6.59 -14.43
CA GLN A 64 5.82 -7.75 -14.33
C GLN A 64 6.29 -8.80 -13.31
N ASP A 65 7.59 -9.07 -13.25
CA ASP A 65 8.19 -10.01 -12.31
C ASP A 65 7.95 -9.60 -10.85
N GLN A 66 8.00 -8.30 -10.56
CA GLN A 66 7.71 -7.77 -9.23
C GLN A 66 6.22 -7.81 -8.91
N ILE A 67 5.35 -7.51 -9.88
CA ILE A 67 3.90 -7.63 -9.73
C ILE A 67 3.51 -9.07 -9.41
N ASP A 68 4.08 -10.04 -10.13
CA ASP A 68 3.80 -11.46 -9.90
C ASP A 68 4.29 -11.91 -8.51
N ALA A 69 5.44 -11.41 -8.07
CA ALA A 69 5.95 -11.67 -6.72
C ALA A 69 5.07 -11.04 -5.63
N ALA A 70 4.60 -9.81 -5.85
CA ALA A 70 3.68 -9.11 -4.96
C ALA A 70 2.35 -9.86 -4.85
N ALA A 71 1.77 -10.30 -5.97
CA ALA A 71 0.54 -11.07 -6.00
C ALA A 71 0.67 -12.39 -5.22
N ARG A 72 1.79 -13.11 -5.37
CA ARG A 72 2.06 -14.32 -4.57
C ARG A 72 2.21 -14.03 -3.09
N ARG A 73 2.87 -12.92 -2.72
CA ARG A 73 3.08 -12.53 -1.32
C ARG A 73 1.79 -12.08 -0.63
N VAL A 74 0.98 -11.29 -1.32
CA VAL A 74 -0.24 -10.68 -0.78
C VAL A 74 -1.40 -11.67 -0.78
N GLY A 75 -1.42 -12.61 -1.73
CA GLY A 75 -2.54 -13.52 -1.94
C GLY A 75 -3.74 -12.78 -2.55
N THR A 76 -4.95 -13.10 -2.09
CA THR A 76 -6.18 -12.45 -2.55
C THR A 76 -6.59 -11.38 -1.53
N PRO A 77 -6.33 -10.09 -1.79
CA PRO A 77 -6.78 -9.04 -0.89
C PRO A 77 -8.29 -8.81 -1.04
N ASP A 78 -8.93 -8.32 0.02
CA ASP A 78 -10.31 -7.82 -0.07
C ASP A 78 -10.38 -6.50 -0.87
N ILE A 79 -9.31 -5.70 -0.82
CA ILE A 79 -9.25 -4.35 -1.37
C ILE A 79 -7.95 -4.17 -2.16
N LEU A 80 -8.08 -3.74 -3.41
CA LEU A 80 -6.98 -3.23 -4.22
C LEU A 80 -7.17 -1.72 -4.40
N PHE A 81 -6.24 -0.93 -3.89
CA PHE A 81 -6.16 0.50 -4.15
C PHE A 81 -5.01 0.80 -5.11
N ASN A 82 -5.33 0.85 -6.40
CA ASN A 82 -4.38 1.21 -7.45
C ASN A 82 -4.23 2.74 -7.51
N CYS A 83 -3.18 3.26 -6.87
CA CYS A 83 -2.94 4.70 -6.73
C CYS A 83 -1.70 5.16 -7.50
N SER A 84 -1.01 4.26 -8.20
CA SER A 84 0.19 4.60 -8.95
C SER A 84 -0.15 5.39 -10.20
N GLY A 85 0.47 6.55 -10.34
CA GLY A 85 0.29 7.44 -11.48
C GLY A 85 1.48 8.38 -11.62
N PHE A 86 1.75 8.80 -12.84
CA PHE A 86 2.80 9.74 -13.18
C PHE A 86 2.23 10.82 -14.09
N VAL A 87 2.52 12.08 -13.79
CA VAL A 87 2.19 13.22 -14.65
C VAL A 87 3.51 13.67 -15.26
N HIS A 88 3.61 13.64 -16.59
CA HIS A 88 4.75 14.22 -17.29
C HIS A 88 4.80 15.72 -16.94
N ALA A 89 5.95 16.18 -16.44
CA ALA A 89 6.19 17.62 -16.36
C ALA A 89 6.08 18.15 -17.79
N GLY A 90 5.09 19.02 -18.04
CA GLY A 90 4.81 19.55 -19.37
C GLY A 90 6.02 20.16 -20.05
#